data_AF-A0A127SP65-F1
#
_entry.id   AF-A0A127SP65-F1
#
_cell.length_a   1.000
_cell.length_b   1.000
_cell.length_c   1.000
_cell.angle_alpha   90.00
_cell.angle_beta   90.00
_cell.angle_gamma   90.00
#
_symmetry.space_group_name_H-M   'P 1'
#
loop_
_entity.id
_entity.type
_entity.pdbx_description
1 polymer ?
#
loop_
_entity_poly.entity_id
_entity_poly.type
_entity_poly.pdbx_seq_one_letter_code
_entity_poly.pdbx_strand_id
1 'polypeptide(L)'
;YALKNDAIILYDSAYEAFITEDLPRSIFAIEGARKCAIEMCSLSKTAGFTGTRCGYTVIPKELERDGHNIYATWYRRQATKFNGVSWPVQCAA
;
A
#
# COMPACT_ATOMS: atom_id res chain seq x y z
N TYR A 1 10.13 -15.97 4.27
CA TYR A 1 11.31 -15.25 4.80
C TYR A 1 10.94 -14.17 5.80
N ALA A 2 10.15 -13.16 5.43
CA ALA A 2 9.84 -12.02 6.31
C ALA A 2 9.27 -12.44 7.67
N LEU A 3 8.29 -13.35 7.69
CA LEU A 3 7.72 -13.89 8.93
C LEU A 3 8.77 -14.59 9.82
N LYS A 4 9.74 -15.29 9.22
CA LYS A 4 10.80 -15.99 9.97
C LYS A 4 11.80 -15.01 10.61
N ASN A 5 11.97 -13.83 10.01
CA ASN A 5 12.94 -12.82 10.45
C ASN A 5 12.27 -11.61 11.11
N ASP A 6 10.98 -11.72 11.44
CA ASP A 6 10.20 -10.62 12.01
C ASP A 6 10.27 -9.31 11.20
N ALA A 7 10.43 -9.42 9.88
CA ALA A 7 10.60 -8.27 8.99
C ALA A 7 9.25 -7.78 8.45
N ILE A 8 9.17 -6.49 8.11
CA ILE A 8 8.05 -5.91 7.34
C ILE A 8 8.55 -5.64 5.91
N ILE A 9 7.81 -6.15 4.93
CA ILE A 9 8.02 -5.87 3.52
C ILE A 9 7.26 -4.59 3.18
N LEU A 10 7.97 -3.62 2.61
CA LEU A 10 7.35 -2.48 1.92
C LEU A 10 7.35 -2.82 0.44
N TYR A 11 6.18 -3.15 -0.11
CA TYR A 11 6.00 -3.57 -1.49
C TYR A 11 5.47 -2.41 -2.33
N ASP A 12 6.25 -1.97 -3.31
CA ASP A 12 5.83 -0.94 -4.28
C ASP A 12 5.26 -1.62 -5.53
N SER A 13 3.95 -1.42 -5.73
CA SER A 13 3.16 -1.95 -6.83
C SER A 13 2.86 -0.90 -7.91
N ALA A 14 3.59 0.22 -7.96
CA ALA A 14 3.31 1.33 -8.88
C ALA A 14 3.31 0.95 -10.39
N TYR A 15 3.91 -0.18 -10.76
CA TYR A 15 3.95 -0.68 -12.14
C TYR A 15 3.12 -1.95 -12.37
N GLU A 16 2.27 -2.34 -11.41
CA GLU A 16 1.49 -3.58 -11.51
C GLU A 16 0.63 -3.66 -12.78
N ALA A 17 0.12 -2.51 -13.25
CA ALA A 17 -0.72 -2.42 -14.43
C ALA A 17 0.01 -2.80 -15.74
N PHE A 18 1.34 -2.83 -15.75
CA PHE A 18 2.16 -3.18 -16.91
C PHE A 18 2.49 -4.68 -16.99
N ILE A 19 2.09 -5.48 -16.00
CA ILE A 19 2.30 -6.93 -16.00
C ILE A 19 1.38 -7.56 -17.07
N THR A 20 1.99 -8.16 -18.10
CA THR A 20 1.27 -8.76 -19.23
C THR A 20 1.05 -10.26 -19.08
N GLU A 21 1.89 -10.92 -18.30
CA GLU A 21 1.79 -12.34 -17.97
C GLU A 21 0.76 -12.57 -16.85
N ASP A 22 0.37 -13.84 -16.67
CA ASP A 22 -0.48 -14.26 -15.54
C ASP A 22 0.37 -14.37 -14.26
N LEU A 23 0.75 -13.22 -13.72
CA LEU A 23 1.53 -13.08 -12.49
C LEU A 23 0.78 -12.23 -11.46
N PRO A 24 0.98 -12.48 -10.16
CA PRO A 24 0.32 -11.72 -9.11
C PRO A 24 0.72 -10.24 -9.16
N ARG A 25 -0.29 -9.38 -9.13
CA ARG A 25 -0.14 -7.91 -9.19
C ARG A 25 -0.05 -7.24 -7.83
N SER A 26 -0.38 -7.99 -6.78
CA SER A 26 -0.33 -7.55 -5.38
C SER A 26 0.43 -8.57 -4.55
N ILE A 27 1.18 -8.08 -3.56
CA ILE A 27 1.85 -8.93 -2.57
C ILE A 27 0.84 -9.77 -1.77
N PHE A 28 -0.40 -9.31 -1.66
CA PHE A 28 -1.46 -10.00 -0.92
C PHE A 28 -2.06 -11.20 -1.65
N ALA A 29 -1.64 -11.49 -2.89
CA ALA A 29 -1.90 -12.78 -3.53
C ALA A 29 -1.15 -13.93 -2.82
N ILE A 30 -0.10 -13.61 -2.06
CA ILE A 30 0.68 -14.60 -1.31
C ILE A 30 0.07 -14.82 0.07
N GLU A 31 -0.21 -16.08 0.40
CA GLU A 31 -0.72 -16.47 1.72
C GLU A 31 0.22 -16.00 2.85
N GLY A 32 -0.36 -15.42 3.89
CA GLY A 32 0.39 -14.90 5.04
C GLY A 32 1.05 -13.55 4.82
N ALA A 33 1.08 -12.99 3.60
CA ALA A 33 1.65 -11.66 3.33
C ALA A 33 1.01 -10.55 4.17
N ARG A 34 -0.28 -10.69 4.50
CA ARG A 34 -1.00 -9.72 5.33
C ARG A 34 -0.41 -9.57 6.75
N LYS A 35 0.36 -10.55 7.24
CA LYS A 35 1.05 -10.51 8.54
C LYS A 35 2.45 -9.88 8.47
N CYS A 36 2.94 -9.54 7.29
CA CYS A 36 4.31 -9.04 7.12
C CYS A 36 4.52 -8.05 5.98
N ALA A 37 3.47 -7.58 5.30
CA ALA A 37 3.62 -6.68 4.16
C ALA A 37 2.70 -5.46 4.23
N ILE A 38 3.23 -4.35 3.75
CA ILE A 38 2.52 -3.11 3.41
C ILE A 38 2.67 -2.93 1.91
N GLU A 39 1.58 -2.64 1.22
CA GLU A 39 1.60 -2.36 -0.22
C GLU A 39 1.36 -0.89 -0.48
N MET A 40 2.14 -0.30 -1.37
CA MET A 40 1.93 1.06 -1.85
C MET A 40 1.81 1.05 -3.37
N CYS A 41 1.00 1.96 -3.90
CA CYS A 41 0.78 2.09 -5.34
C CYS A 41 0.62 3.56 -5.71
N SER A 42 0.90 3.87 -6.98
CA SER A 42 0.79 5.19 -7.56
C SER A 42 -0.03 5.14 -8.84
N LEU A 43 -1.03 6.01 -8.95
CA LEU A 43 -1.81 6.15 -10.17
C LEU A 43 -1.04 6.93 -11.26
N SER A 44 0.18 7.39 -10.95
CA SER A 44 1.02 8.13 -11.89
C SER A 44 1.34 7.32 -13.15
N LYS A 45 1.49 6.00 -13.01
CA LYS A 45 1.87 5.11 -14.10
C LYS A 45 0.66 4.43 -14.72
N THR A 46 -0.31 4.03 -13.89
CA THR A 46 -1.55 3.39 -14.34
C THR A 46 -2.51 4.35 -15.05
N ALA A 47 -2.70 5.57 -14.53
CA ALA A 47 -3.70 6.52 -15.04
C ALA A 47 -3.08 7.82 -15.59
N GLY A 48 -1.75 7.93 -15.67
CA GLY A 48 -1.07 9.14 -16.12
C GLY A 48 -1.11 10.29 -15.10
N PHE A 49 -1.40 10.02 -13.82
CA PHE A 49 -1.59 11.04 -12.77
C PHE A 49 -0.28 11.65 -12.24
N THR A 50 0.77 11.71 -13.06
CA THR A 50 2.06 12.30 -12.68
C THR A 50 1.92 13.77 -12.27
N GLY A 51 0.99 14.52 -12.87
CA GLY A 51 0.63 15.89 -12.47
C GLY A 51 -0.48 15.97 -11.43
N THR A 52 -1.39 15.00 -11.42
CA THR A 52 -2.63 14.98 -10.61
C THR A 52 -2.41 14.50 -9.18
N ARG A 53 -1.33 13.72 -8.93
CA ARG A 53 -0.86 13.26 -7.61
C ARG A 53 -1.93 12.44 -6.84
N CYS A 54 -2.09 11.18 -7.23
CA CYS A 54 -2.90 10.22 -6.48
C CYS A 54 -2.15 8.90 -6.29
N GLY A 55 -2.34 8.29 -5.12
CA GLY A 55 -1.75 7.02 -4.73
C GLY A 55 -2.41 6.50 -3.47
N TYR A 56 -2.12 5.25 -3.13
CA TYR A 56 -2.67 4.61 -1.95
C TYR A 56 -1.63 3.74 -1.25
N THR A 57 -1.92 3.43 0.01
CA THR A 57 -1.14 2.48 0.82
C THR A 57 -2.11 1.57 1.53
N VAL A 58 -1.96 0.27 1.32
CA VAL A 58 -2.73 -0.78 1.98
C VAL A 58 -1.92 -1.30 3.16
N ILE A 59 -2.46 -1.08 4.37
CA ILE A 59 -1.90 -1.61 5.61
C ILE A 59 -2.91 -2.60 6.19
N PRO A 60 -2.56 -3.89 6.29
CA PRO A 60 -3.43 -4.90 6.88
C PRO A 60 -3.71 -4.61 8.36
N LYS A 61 -4.93 -4.88 8.83
CA LYS A 61 -5.32 -4.68 10.23
C LYS A 61 -4.66 -5.68 11.17
N GLU A 62 -4.34 -6.86 10.64
CA GLU A 62 -3.63 -7.93 11.33
C GLU A 62 -2.10 -7.73 11.40
N LEU A 63 -1.57 -6.64 10.82
CA LEU A 63 -0.13 -6.35 10.83
C LEU A 63 0.28 -5.76 12.18
N GLU A 64 1.04 -6.55 12.94
CA GLU A 64 1.59 -6.17 14.23
C GLU A 64 3.11 -6.37 14.24
N ARG A 65 3.81 -5.50 14.98
CA ARG A 65 5.24 -5.64 15.27
C ARG A 65 5.54 -5.09 16.65
N ASP A 66 6.35 -5.82 17.43
CA ASP A 66 6.71 -5.44 18.80
C ASP A 66 5.50 -5.14 19.72
N GLY A 67 4.40 -5.86 19.55
CA GLY A 67 3.15 -5.63 20.30
C GLY A 67 2.37 -4.38 19.88
N HIS A 68 2.77 -3.71 18.80
CA HIS A 68 2.09 -2.54 18.26
C HIS A 68 1.37 -2.87 16.95
N ASN A 69 0.11 -2.47 16.87
CA ASN A 69 -0.67 -2.54 15.65
C ASN A 69 -0.23 -1.43 14.67
N ILE A 70 0.33 -1.82 13.53
CA ILE A 70 0.89 -0.88 12.55
C ILE A 70 -0.21 -0.08 11.87
N TYR A 71 -1.37 -0.70 11.60
CA TYR A 71 -2.53 -0.01 11.04
C TYR A 71 -3.01 1.13 11.95
N ALA A 72 -3.15 0.89 13.26
CA ALA A 72 -3.59 1.92 14.21
C ALA A 72 -2.63 3.11 14.25
N THR A 73 -1.32 2.84 14.26
CA THR A 73 -0.27 3.87 14.23
C THR A 73 -0.33 4.70 12.94
N TRP A 74 -0.47 4.03 11.79
CA TRP A 74 -0.59 4.71 10.50
C TRP A 74 -1.86 5.54 10.38
N TYR A 75 -2.99 5.01 10.85
CA TYR A 75 -4.26 5.71 10.87
C TYR A 75 -4.16 7.01 11.66
N ARG A 76 -3.56 6.95 12.86
CA ARG A 76 -3.29 8.14 13.67
C ARG A 76 -2.38 9.13 12.94
N ARG A 77 -1.31 8.66 12.30
CA ARG A 77 -0.41 9.50 11.49
C ARG A 77 -1.19 10.22 10.39
N GLN A 78 -1.98 9.50 9.60
CA GLN A 78 -2.77 10.07 8.51
C GLN A 78 -3.72 11.16 9.03
N ALA A 79 -4.47 10.88 10.09
CA ALA A 79 -5.39 11.86 10.69
C ALA A 79 -4.70 13.09 11.31
N THR A 80 -3.38 13.04 11.55
CA THR A 80 -2.61 14.13 12.16
C THR A 80 -1.80 14.95 11.15
N LYS A 81 -1.30 14.29 10.11
CA LYS A 81 -0.30 14.85 9.18
C LYS A 81 -0.81 14.99 7.76
N PHE A 82 -2.03 14.54 7.47
CA PHE A 82 -2.59 14.56 6.14
C PHE A 82 -4.07 14.96 6.15
N ASN A 83 -4.44 15.83 5.22
CA ASN A 83 -5.82 16.34 5.10
C ASN A 83 -6.62 15.63 4.00
N GLY A 84 -6.10 14.52 3.47
CA GLY A 84 -6.71 13.80 2.35
C GLY A 84 -6.18 14.24 0.99
N VAL A 85 -6.36 13.37 -0.01
CA VAL A 85 -6.14 13.70 -1.42
C VAL A 85 -7.22 14.68 -1.85
N SER A 86 -6.93 15.62 -2.76
CA SER A 86 -7.95 16.58 -3.19
C SER A 86 -9.17 15.89 -3.82
N TRP A 87 -10.37 16.38 -3.54
CA TRP A 87 -11.62 15.76 -3.99
C TRP A 87 -11.72 15.55 -5.51
N PRO A 88 -11.40 16.55 -6.37
CA PRO A 88 -11.47 16.34 -7.83
C PRO A 88 -10.55 15.21 -8.31
N VAL A 89 -9.39 15.06 -7.68
CA VAL A 89 -8.42 14.00 -7.98
C VAL A 89 -8.96 12.63 -7.56
N GLN A 90 -9.66 12.54 -6.42
CA GLN A 90 -10.34 11.31 -6.02
C GLN A 90 -11.47 10.93 -6.97
N CYS A 91 -12.22 11.89 -7.51
CA CYS A 91 -13.27 11.61 -8.51
C CYS A 91 -12.72 11.10 -9.85
N ALA A 92 -11.49 11.48 -10.20
CA ALA A 92 -10.84 11.08 -11.44
C ALA A 92 -10.10 9.74 -11.33
N ALA A 93 -9.71 9.36 -10.11
CA ALA A 93 -8.98 8.14 -9.78
C ALA A 93 -9.88 6.91 -9.80
#